data_AF-A0A1H6EA80-F1
#
_entry.id   AF-A0A1H6EA80-F1
#
_cell.length_a   1.000
_cell.length_b   1.000
_cell.length_c   1.000
_cell.angle_alpha   90.00
_cell.angle_beta   90.00
_cell.angle_gamma   90.00
#
_symmetry.space_group_name_H-M   'P 1'
#
loop_
_entity.id
_entity.type
_entity.pdbx_description
1 polymer ?
#
loop_
_entity_poly.entity_id
_entity_poly.type
_entity_poly.pdbx_seq_one_letter_code
_entity_poly.pdbx_strand_id
1 'polypeptide(L)'
;MLEIHKRAPHAEVAVVGYPAAIPQDETKCRYDGSPIPLLSNQLGPMNHADLAWLRGKFEEFNVAIEGAVADVADDPAFKVAYVDTYDAFRGHEPSQLQTPNRWIWPIPAPILSEHALWGAAHPNGYGHDEMTKLVAAALPITE
;
A
#
# COMPACT_ATOMS: atom_id res chain seq x y z
N MET A 1 7.61 -16.63 7.00
CA MET A 1 7.78 -16.25 8.43
C MET A 1 8.49 -17.32 9.25
N LEU A 2 8.14 -18.61 9.15
CA LEU A 2 8.84 -19.69 9.88
C LEU A 2 10.37 -19.71 9.66
N GLU A 3 10.82 -19.50 8.42
CA GLU A 3 12.25 -19.41 8.10
C GLU A 3 12.95 -18.17 8.70
N ILE A 4 12.20 -17.10 9.00
CA ILE A 4 12.69 -15.93 9.73
C ILE A 4 12.84 -16.32 11.20
N HIS A 5 11.81 -16.89 11.82
CA HIS A 5 11.85 -17.32 13.21
C HIS A 5 12.97 -18.35 13.47
N LYS A 6 13.15 -19.31 12.57
CA LYS A 6 14.25 -20.30 12.66
C LYS A 6 15.64 -19.65 12.68
N ARG A 7 15.86 -18.57 11.91
CA ARG A 7 17.15 -17.87 11.81
C ARG A 7 17.33 -16.80 12.86
N ALA A 8 16.23 -16.21 13.31
CA ALA A 8 16.18 -15.12 14.29
C ALA A 8 15.08 -15.42 15.33
N PRO A 9 15.28 -16.40 16.22
CA PRO A 9 14.24 -16.91 17.12
C PRO A 9 13.78 -15.90 18.18
N HIS A 10 14.54 -14.83 18.38
CA HIS A 10 14.23 -13.76 19.31
C HIS A 10 13.81 -12.46 18.62
N ALA A 11 13.69 -12.45 17.29
CA ALA A 11 13.26 -11.27 16.57
C ALA A 11 11.76 -11.02 16.78
N GLU A 12 11.42 -9.74 16.90
CA GLU A 12 10.06 -9.25 16.75
C GLU A 12 9.86 -8.89 15.28
N VAL A 13 8.80 -9.41 14.66
CA VAL A 13 8.58 -9.31 13.21
C VAL A 13 7.30 -8.54 12.93
N ALA A 14 7.40 -7.42 12.22
CA ALA A 14 6.25 -6.80 11.59
C ALA A 14 6.14 -7.26 10.14
N VAL A 15 4.96 -7.75 9.78
CA VAL A 15 4.59 -8.03 8.39
C VAL A 15 3.70 -6.91 7.92
N VAL A 16 4.22 -6.12 6.98
CA VAL A 16 3.54 -4.93 6.48
C VAL A 16 2.65 -5.31 5.30
N GLY A 17 1.36 -4.99 5.40
CA GLY A 17 0.43 -5.10 4.28
C GLY A 17 0.77 -4.14 3.13
N TYR A 18 0.07 -4.28 2.02
CA TYR A 18 0.14 -3.30 0.92
C TYR A 18 -0.92 -2.21 1.11
N PRO A 19 -0.56 -0.94 0.89
CA PRO A 19 -1.50 0.16 1.05
C PRO A 19 -2.63 0.12 0.01
N ALA A 20 -3.78 0.70 0.34
CA ALA A 20 -4.87 0.86 -0.60
C ALA A 20 -4.48 1.82 -1.73
N ALA A 21 -4.38 1.29 -2.95
CA ALA A 21 -4.03 2.05 -4.15
C ALA A 21 -5.22 2.37 -5.06
N ILE A 22 -6.35 1.67 -4.88
CA ILE A 22 -7.55 1.87 -5.69
C ILE A 22 -8.67 2.38 -4.77
N PRO A 23 -9.32 3.52 -5.09
CA PRO A 23 -10.36 4.06 -4.25
C PRO A 23 -11.59 3.14 -4.21
N GLN A 24 -12.31 3.18 -3.10
CA GLN A 24 -13.58 2.46 -2.94
C GLN A 24 -14.66 2.88 -3.96
N ASP A 25 -14.56 4.10 -4.45
CA ASP A 25 -15.34 4.64 -5.57
C ASP A 25 -14.40 4.93 -6.73
N GLU A 26 -14.34 4.01 -7.69
CA GLU A 26 -13.46 4.09 -8.86
C GLU A 26 -13.77 5.28 -9.77
N THR A 27 -14.97 5.87 -9.67
CA THR A 27 -15.34 7.06 -10.45
C THR A 27 -14.59 8.31 -10.00
N LYS A 28 -13.94 8.26 -8.83
CA LYS A 28 -13.00 9.30 -8.37
C LYS A 28 -11.71 9.33 -9.20
N CYS A 29 -11.34 8.22 -9.84
CA CYS A 29 -10.26 8.18 -10.82
C CYS A 29 -10.76 8.84 -12.11
N ARG A 30 -10.50 10.14 -12.29
CA ARG A 30 -11.06 10.89 -13.41
C ARG A 30 -10.18 10.77 -14.63
N TYR A 31 -10.82 10.49 -15.75
CA TYR A 31 -10.23 10.68 -17.07
C TYR A 31 -10.03 12.15 -17.33
N ASP A 32 -8.77 12.56 -17.41
CA ASP A 32 -8.36 13.94 -17.65
C ASP A 32 -8.54 14.36 -19.12
N GLY A 33 -9.08 13.45 -19.95
CA GLY A 33 -9.28 13.68 -21.39
C GLY A 33 -7.97 13.77 -22.17
N SER A 34 -6.85 13.33 -21.57
CA SER A 34 -5.55 13.33 -22.21
C SER A 34 -5.57 12.47 -23.49
N PRO A 35 -4.98 12.97 -24.60
CA PRO A 35 -4.84 12.17 -25.82
C PRO A 35 -3.81 11.04 -25.66
N ILE A 36 -3.12 10.96 -24.52
CA ILE A 36 -2.16 9.91 -24.18
C ILE A 36 -2.88 8.87 -23.33
N PRO A 37 -3.16 7.65 -23.87
CA PRO A 37 -3.95 6.64 -23.17
C PRO A 37 -3.41 6.28 -21.77
N LEU A 38 -2.10 6.38 -21.55
CA LEU A 38 -1.46 6.08 -20.26
C LEU A 38 -1.79 7.09 -19.14
N LEU A 39 -2.36 8.26 -19.44
CA LEU A 39 -2.64 9.30 -18.45
C LEU A 39 -4.09 9.27 -17.95
N SER A 40 -4.87 8.32 -18.45
CA SER A 40 -6.32 8.46 -18.52
C SER A 40 -7.07 8.32 -17.20
N ASN A 41 -6.47 8.06 -16.02
CA ASN A 41 -7.24 8.04 -14.77
C ASN A 41 -6.39 8.11 -13.48
N GLN A 42 -5.21 8.72 -13.52
CA GLN A 42 -4.22 8.68 -12.41
C GLN A 42 -3.67 7.29 -12.06
N LEU A 43 -4.20 6.20 -12.63
CA LEU A 43 -3.74 4.81 -12.43
C LEU A 43 -3.42 4.12 -13.77
N GLY A 44 -3.40 4.85 -14.88
CA GLY A 44 -3.08 4.34 -16.21
C GLY A 44 -4.29 4.18 -17.15
N PRO A 45 -4.19 3.38 -18.22
CA PRO A 45 -5.25 3.19 -19.22
C PRO A 45 -6.31 2.16 -18.77
N MET A 46 -6.64 2.08 -17.48
CA MET A 46 -7.60 1.09 -16.95
C MET A 46 -9.02 1.62 -16.98
N ASN A 47 -10.02 0.80 -17.34
CA ASN A 47 -11.41 1.22 -17.21
C ASN A 47 -11.90 1.12 -15.73
N HIS A 48 -13.07 1.66 -15.39
CA HIS A 48 -13.62 1.56 -14.03
C HIS A 48 -13.81 0.11 -13.54
N ALA A 49 -14.26 -0.80 -14.42
CA ALA A 49 -14.43 -2.21 -14.05
C ALA A 49 -13.09 -2.90 -13.79
N ASP A 50 -12.04 -2.56 -14.55
CA ASP A 50 -10.68 -3.05 -14.30
C ASP A 50 -10.17 -2.58 -12.94
N LEU A 51 -10.41 -1.30 -12.58
CA LEU A 51 -10.06 -0.75 -11.28
C LEU A 51 -10.81 -1.47 -10.15
N ALA A 52 -12.12 -1.65 -10.28
CA ALA A 52 -12.91 -2.36 -9.27
C ALA A 52 -12.45 -3.81 -9.09
N TRP A 53 -12.13 -4.50 -10.18
CA TRP A 53 -11.54 -5.84 -10.14
C TRP A 53 -10.17 -5.85 -9.44
N LEU A 54 -9.28 -4.91 -9.80
CA LEU A 54 -7.95 -4.82 -9.22
C LEU A 54 -8.01 -4.50 -7.72
N ARG A 55 -8.93 -3.63 -7.29
CA ARG A 55 -9.19 -3.35 -5.87
C ARG A 55 -9.50 -4.64 -5.11
N GLY A 56 -10.42 -5.46 -5.63
CA GLY A 56 -10.74 -6.75 -5.03
C GLY A 56 -9.52 -7.67 -4.90
N LYS A 57 -8.59 -7.64 -5.87
CA LYS A 57 -7.34 -8.40 -5.79
C LYS A 57 -6.37 -7.87 -4.73
N PHE A 58 -6.29 -6.56 -4.53
CA PHE A 58 -5.53 -5.99 -3.42
C PHE A 58 -6.14 -6.34 -2.05
N GLU A 59 -7.47 -6.38 -1.95
CA GLU A 59 -8.18 -6.79 -0.73
C GLU A 59 -7.93 -8.27 -0.41
N GLU A 60 -8.15 -9.15 -1.40
CA GLU A 60 -7.86 -10.59 -1.27
C GLU A 60 -6.40 -10.85 -0.86
N PHE A 61 -5.47 -10.09 -1.45
CA PHE A 61 -4.05 -10.26 -1.16
C PHE A 61 -3.67 -9.83 0.26
N ASN A 62 -4.17 -8.69 0.73
CA ASN A 62 -3.92 -8.26 2.11
C ASN A 62 -4.55 -9.22 3.14
N VAL A 63 -5.75 -9.73 2.88
CA VAL A 63 -6.38 -10.77 3.71
C VAL A 63 -5.53 -12.04 3.75
N ALA A 64 -4.94 -12.45 2.62
CA ALA A 64 -4.05 -13.61 2.59
C ALA A 64 -2.76 -13.38 3.40
N ILE A 65 -2.20 -12.16 3.37
CA ILE A 65 -1.03 -11.79 4.19
C ILE A 65 -1.39 -11.82 5.68
N GLU A 66 -2.49 -11.18 6.07
CA GLU A 66 -2.98 -11.17 7.45
C GLU A 66 -3.26 -12.59 7.95
N GLY A 67 -3.92 -13.42 7.15
CA GLY A 67 -4.18 -14.82 7.47
C GLY A 67 -2.89 -15.62 7.70
N ALA A 68 -1.88 -15.43 6.85
CA ALA A 68 -0.59 -16.08 7.02
C ALA A 68 0.14 -15.63 8.31
N VAL A 69 -0.09 -14.40 8.79
CA VAL A 69 0.40 -13.92 10.08
C VAL A 69 -0.36 -14.57 11.23
N ALA A 70 -1.70 -14.61 11.13
CA ALA A 70 -2.56 -15.23 12.13
C ALA A 70 -2.22 -16.72 12.35
N ASP A 71 -1.91 -17.46 11.29
CA ASP A 71 -1.52 -18.88 11.35
C ASP A 71 -0.32 -19.17 12.26
N VAL A 72 0.52 -18.16 12.54
CA VAL A 72 1.72 -18.29 13.39
C VAL A 72 1.67 -17.42 14.64
N ALA A 73 0.67 -16.55 14.78
CA ALA A 73 0.58 -15.59 15.88
C ALA A 73 0.23 -16.23 17.24
N ASP A 74 -0.36 -17.43 17.22
CA ASP A 74 -0.69 -18.18 18.44
C ASP A 74 0.53 -18.85 19.10
N ASP A 75 1.67 -18.91 18.42
CA ASP A 75 2.91 -19.43 19.01
C ASP A 75 3.53 -18.38 19.95
N PRO A 76 3.56 -18.61 21.29
CA PRO A 76 4.11 -17.63 22.23
C PRO A 76 5.62 -17.41 22.07
N ALA A 77 6.33 -18.31 21.39
CA ALA A 77 7.74 -18.13 21.08
C ALA A 77 7.97 -17.23 19.85
N PHE A 78 6.93 -16.98 19.04
CA PHE A 78 7.04 -16.19 17.82
C PHE A 78 6.27 -14.88 17.92
N LYS A 79 7.00 -13.79 18.20
CA LYS A 79 6.47 -12.43 18.21
C LYS A 79 6.33 -11.88 16.79
N VAL A 80 5.12 -11.94 16.25
CA VAL A 80 4.78 -11.41 14.92
C VAL A 80 3.52 -10.55 14.96
N ALA A 81 3.52 -9.45 14.23
CA ALA A 81 2.38 -8.55 14.10
C ALA A 81 2.13 -8.22 12.63
N TYR A 82 0.85 -8.13 12.26
CA TYR A 82 0.43 -7.59 10.96
C TYR A 82 0.25 -6.07 11.07
N VAL A 83 0.80 -5.32 10.12
CA VAL A 83 0.63 -3.87 10.02
C VAL A 83 -0.33 -3.58 8.87
N ASP A 84 -1.57 -3.24 9.22
CA ASP A 84 -2.62 -2.95 8.25
C ASP A 84 -2.45 -1.56 7.63
N THR A 85 -1.63 -1.51 6.58
CA THR A 85 -1.48 -0.30 5.76
C THR A 85 -2.61 -0.15 4.76
N TYR A 86 -3.37 -1.21 4.44
CA TYR A 86 -4.46 -1.14 3.48
C TYR A 86 -5.55 -0.21 4.01
N ASP A 87 -6.05 -0.49 5.22
CA ASP A 87 -7.11 0.31 5.82
C ASP A 87 -6.64 1.74 6.14
N ALA A 88 -5.39 1.90 6.59
CA ALA A 88 -4.82 3.20 6.88
C ALA A 88 -4.70 4.11 5.64
N PHE A 89 -4.50 3.53 4.45
CA PHE A 89 -4.35 4.29 3.20
C PHE A 89 -5.66 4.52 2.46
N ARG A 90 -6.80 3.98 2.93
CA ARG A 90 -8.11 4.28 2.33
C ARG A 90 -8.37 5.78 2.39
N GLY A 91 -8.77 6.35 1.26
CA GLY A 91 -8.94 7.80 1.10
C GLY A 91 -7.65 8.56 0.77
N HIS A 92 -6.51 7.86 0.62
CA HIS A 92 -5.20 8.44 0.29
C HIS A 92 -4.60 7.94 -1.04
N GLU A 93 -5.45 7.38 -1.89
CA GLU A 93 -5.11 6.74 -3.16
C GLU A 93 -4.65 7.77 -4.21
N PRO A 94 -4.07 7.34 -5.35
CA PRO A 94 -3.59 8.25 -6.39
C PRO A 94 -4.63 9.22 -6.95
N SER A 95 -5.91 8.85 -6.90
CA SER A 95 -7.05 9.63 -7.38
C SER A 95 -7.40 10.81 -6.49
N GLN A 96 -6.75 10.94 -5.33
CA GLN A 96 -6.84 12.14 -4.50
C GLN A 96 -6.18 13.32 -5.23
N LEU A 97 -6.91 14.44 -5.32
CA LEU A 97 -6.50 15.58 -6.15
C LEU A 97 -5.28 16.32 -5.58
N GLN A 98 -5.10 16.35 -4.26
CA GLN A 98 -4.12 17.21 -3.59
C GLN A 98 -3.35 16.50 -2.48
N THR A 99 -2.09 16.87 -2.32
CA THR A 99 -1.33 16.66 -1.07
C THR A 99 -1.87 17.62 0.02
N PRO A 100 -1.81 17.25 1.30
CA PRO A 100 -1.16 16.07 1.86
C PRO A 100 -2.02 14.79 1.78
N ASN A 101 -3.24 14.87 1.23
CA ASN A 101 -4.17 13.74 1.26
C ASN A 101 -3.86 12.65 0.22
N ARG A 102 -3.07 12.92 -0.82
CA ARG A 102 -2.56 11.88 -1.71
C ARG A 102 -1.27 11.29 -1.16
N TRP A 103 -1.28 10.01 -0.77
CA TRP A 103 -0.12 9.31 -0.22
C TRP A 103 0.55 8.37 -1.22
N ILE A 104 -0.13 8.02 -2.31
CA ILE A 104 0.40 7.18 -3.38
C ILE A 104 0.51 8.00 -4.66
N TRP A 105 1.62 7.86 -5.39
CA TRP A 105 1.77 8.53 -6.67
C TRP A 105 0.88 7.95 -7.76
N PRO A 106 0.39 8.80 -8.69
CA PRO A 106 -0.32 8.33 -9.87
C PRO A 106 0.59 7.60 -10.85
N ILE A 107 -0.03 6.99 -11.85
CA ILE A 107 0.62 6.48 -13.05
C ILE A 107 0.28 7.42 -14.22
N PRO A 108 1.30 7.99 -14.87
CA PRO A 108 2.70 8.06 -14.45
C PRO A 108 2.86 8.97 -13.24
N ALA A 109 3.90 8.72 -12.45
CA ALA A 109 4.26 9.61 -11.35
C ALA A 109 4.75 10.97 -11.88
N PRO A 110 4.60 12.06 -11.11
CA PRO A 110 5.15 13.37 -11.47
C PRO A 110 6.66 13.27 -11.73
N ILE A 111 7.14 13.84 -12.84
CA ILE A 111 8.56 13.82 -13.19
C ILE A 111 9.32 14.84 -12.31
N LEU A 112 9.64 14.42 -11.08
CA LEU A 112 10.41 15.21 -10.11
C LEU A 112 11.92 14.90 -10.16
N SER A 113 12.29 13.78 -10.79
CA SER A 113 13.65 13.32 -11.03
C SER A 113 13.67 12.29 -12.17
N GLU A 114 14.86 11.91 -12.65
CA GLU A 114 15.03 10.85 -13.66
C GLU A 114 14.48 9.48 -13.22
N HIS A 115 14.37 9.25 -11.91
CA HIS A 115 13.86 8.03 -11.30
C HIS A 115 12.37 8.10 -10.96
N ALA A 116 11.73 9.26 -11.12
CA ALA A 116 10.38 9.47 -10.61
C ALA A 116 9.33 8.52 -11.24
N LEU A 117 9.55 8.09 -12.48
CA LEU A 117 8.69 7.09 -13.16
C LEU A 117 8.63 5.75 -12.41
N TRP A 118 9.63 5.42 -11.60
CA TRP A 118 9.72 4.17 -10.84
C TRP A 118 8.85 4.22 -9.58
N GLY A 119 8.50 5.42 -9.12
CA GLY A 119 7.59 5.64 -8.00
C GLY A 119 6.11 5.58 -8.38
N ALA A 120 5.77 5.32 -9.64
CA ALA A 120 4.38 5.20 -10.08
C ALA A 120 3.66 4.11 -9.27
N ALA A 121 2.46 4.43 -8.74
CA ALA A 121 1.70 3.57 -7.84
C ALA A 121 2.41 3.16 -6.53
N HIS A 122 3.49 3.84 -6.15
CA HIS A 122 4.16 3.66 -4.85
C HIS A 122 3.82 4.79 -3.88
N PRO A 123 3.96 4.57 -2.56
CA PRO A 123 3.92 5.65 -1.58
C PRO A 123 4.86 6.81 -1.95
N ASN A 124 4.39 8.03 -1.74
CA ASN A 124 5.21 9.24 -1.84
C ASN A 124 5.80 9.60 -0.46
N GLY A 125 6.40 10.79 -0.32
CA GLY A 125 6.97 11.23 0.97
C GLY A 125 5.95 11.16 2.13
N TYR A 126 4.74 11.66 1.93
CA TYR A 126 3.68 11.59 2.95
C TYR A 126 3.27 10.15 3.25
N GLY A 127 3.13 9.31 2.22
CA GLY A 127 2.81 7.90 2.40
C GLY A 127 3.90 7.15 3.15
N HIS A 128 5.17 7.39 2.83
CA HIS A 128 6.28 6.81 3.57
C HIS A 128 6.30 7.27 5.04
N ASP A 129 6.07 8.55 5.32
CA ASP A 129 5.99 9.07 6.70
C ASP A 129 4.89 8.35 7.52
N GLU A 130 3.72 8.12 6.92
CA GLU A 130 2.62 7.42 7.60
C GLU A 130 2.89 5.92 7.75
N MET A 131 3.48 5.26 6.74
CA MET A 131 3.93 3.87 6.88
C MET A 131 4.96 3.73 8.01
N THR A 132 5.89 4.69 8.13
CA THR A 132 6.86 4.69 9.23
C THR A 132 6.17 4.74 10.58
N LYS A 133 5.15 5.58 10.76
CA LYS A 133 4.37 5.66 12.01
C LYS A 133 3.66 4.34 12.33
N LEU A 134 3.02 3.73 11.33
CA LEU A 134 2.31 2.46 11.49
C LEU A 134 3.27 1.32 11.89
N VAL A 135 4.41 1.22 11.21
CA VAL A 135 5.42 0.20 11.51
C VAL A 135 6.05 0.44 12.88
N ALA A 136 6.38 1.68 13.23
CA ALA A 136 6.95 2.02 14.54
C ALA A 136 5.97 1.75 15.69
N ALA A 137 4.66 1.89 15.46
CA ALA A 137 3.65 1.53 16.46
C ALA A 137 3.55 0.01 16.67
N ALA A 138 3.75 -0.78 15.62
CA ALA A 138 3.71 -2.25 15.68
C ALA A 138 5.00 -2.87 16.22
N LEU A 139 6.15 -2.21 16.01
CA LEU A 139 7.45 -2.57 16.55
C LEU A 139 7.99 -1.37 17.35
N PRO A 140 7.54 -1.16 18.60
CA PRO A 140 8.09 -0.10 19.43
C PRO A 140 9.57 -0.36 19.64
N ILE A 141 10.41 0.40 18.94
CA ILE A 141 11.86 0.39 19.12
C ILE A 141 12.10 0.99 20.50
N THR A 142 12.41 0.15 21.50
CA THR A 142 12.90 0.63 22.78
C THR A 142 14.39 0.94 22.65
N GLU A 143 14.75 2.21 22.87
CA GLU A 143 16.14 2.65 23.03
C GLU A 143 16.78 2.10 24.31
#